data_AF-A0A453BFU2-F1
#
_entry.id   AF-A0A453BFU2-F1
#
_cell.length_a   1.000
_cell.length_b   1.000
_cell.length_c   1.000
_cell.angle_alpha   90.00
_cell.angle_beta   90.00
_cell.angle_gamma   90.00
#
_symmetry.space_group_name_H-M   'P 1'
#
loop_
_entity.id
_entity.type
_entity.pdbx_description
1 polymer ?
#
loop_
_entity_poly.entity_id
_entity_poly.type
_entity_poly.pdbx_seq_one_letter_code
_entity_poly.pdbx_strand_id
1 'polypeptide(L)'
;LDPVRLAGSPMPPARSPAAGLRRRKVFLPLVLVLPLILLTLILIFPSRSIPALRDAALRSQQICDYAAGGWVPDSSAESHLRYDHTCKEIFKGWNCIANGKRNGCALLRWRWKPAGCELLPRLDPLRFLERHRNTNIGFVGDSLNRNMFVSLICMLRGVNGEVRKWRPAGADRGFTFLRYNLTLAYHRTNLLVRYGSWSASPNGGPLESLGYKQGHRIDVDIADQTWAEAPSFHDILIFNTGHWWWSSSKFDPIQSPMLFFEKGKPIIPPLLPPQGLDLTLKHMITFVNKAMRPNGLKFFSTQSPRHFEGGDWNEGQSISRHFISPTSTMRTALSLLSFLAVSVLILAPMAMADGYS
;
A
#
# COMPACT_ATOMS: atom_id res chain seq x y z
N LEU A 1 22.12 67.64 -12.60
CA LEU A 1 21.52 68.70 -13.43
C LEU A 1 20.02 68.44 -13.45
N ASP A 2 19.35 69.10 -12.50
CA ASP A 2 17.90 69.27 -12.27
C ASP A 2 17.16 69.93 -13.48
N PRO A 3 15.80 70.11 -13.51
CA PRO A 3 14.88 70.16 -12.36
C PRO A 3 13.45 69.56 -12.48
N VAL A 4 12.97 69.18 -11.30
CA VAL A 4 11.65 69.43 -10.64
C VAL A 4 10.59 70.27 -11.38
N ARG A 5 9.32 69.83 -11.32
CA ARG A 5 8.14 70.72 -11.17
C ARG A 5 6.98 70.08 -10.38
N LEU A 6 6.66 70.74 -9.26
CA LEU A 6 5.48 70.61 -8.40
C LEU A 6 4.30 71.45 -8.95
N ALA A 7 3.06 70.99 -8.71
CA ALA A 7 1.83 71.77 -8.44
C ALA A 7 0.63 70.82 -8.55
N GLY A 8 -0.43 70.83 -7.74
CA GLY A 8 -0.90 71.74 -6.71
C GLY A 8 -2.41 71.47 -6.56
N SER A 9 -2.87 71.13 -5.36
CA SER A 9 -4.29 70.93 -5.05
C SER A 9 -5.04 72.27 -5.04
N PRO A 10 -6.35 72.28 -5.35
CA PRO A 10 -7.24 73.18 -4.63
C PRO A 10 -8.56 72.54 -4.18
N MET A 11 -8.89 72.78 -2.91
CA MET A 11 -10.23 72.81 -2.32
C MET A 11 -10.39 74.22 -1.68
N PRO A 12 -11.57 74.72 -1.30
CA PRO A 12 -12.95 74.52 -1.76
C PRO A 12 -13.60 75.88 -2.14
N PRO A 13 -14.94 75.97 -2.30
CA PRO A 13 -15.61 76.83 -1.31
C PRO A 13 -16.90 76.24 -0.75
N ALA A 14 -17.15 76.59 0.51
CA ALA A 14 -18.38 76.34 1.24
C ALA A 14 -19.46 77.38 0.88
N ARG A 15 -20.71 76.93 0.76
CA ARG A 15 -21.93 77.70 1.09
C ARG A 15 -23.00 76.73 1.63
N SER A 16 -23.33 76.90 2.91
CA SER A 16 -24.59 76.46 3.55
C SER A 16 -25.63 77.59 3.43
N PRO A 17 -26.85 77.48 4.00
CA PRO A 17 -27.81 76.38 4.05
C PRO A 17 -29.20 76.83 3.53
N ALA A 18 -30.08 75.89 3.15
CA ALA A 18 -31.52 76.16 3.09
C ALA A 18 -32.28 75.02 3.78
N ALA A 19 -33.01 75.39 4.82
CA ALA A 19 -33.87 74.54 5.63
C ALA A 19 -35.11 74.07 4.84
N GLY A 20 -35.61 72.88 5.16
CA GLY A 20 -36.80 72.31 4.53
C GLY A 20 -37.34 71.08 5.24
N LEU A 21 -38.01 71.33 6.35
CA LEU A 21 -38.83 70.49 7.23
C LEU A 21 -39.55 69.24 6.64
N ARG A 22 -39.55 68.16 7.45
CA ARG A 22 -40.61 67.13 7.66
C ARG A 22 -41.01 66.16 6.52
N ARG A 23 -40.73 64.87 6.75
CA ARG A 23 -41.74 63.79 6.88
C ARG A 23 -41.14 62.53 7.55
N ARG A 24 -41.26 62.45 8.88
CA ARG A 24 -41.25 61.15 9.59
C ARG A 24 -42.62 60.51 9.43
N LYS A 25 -42.64 59.16 9.44
CA LYS A 25 -43.75 58.21 9.65
C LYS A 25 -44.28 57.48 8.41
N VAL A 26 -43.55 56.48 7.88
CA VAL A 26 -44.15 55.25 7.29
C VAL A 26 -43.25 53.98 7.44
N PHE A 27 -42.11 54.00 8.13
CA PHE A 27 -41.21 52.83 8.17
C PHE A 27 -41.42 51.83 9.31
N LEU A 28 -42.41 52.02 10.18
CA LEU A 28 -42.60 51.16 11.36
C LEU A 28 -43.46 49.89 11.16
N PRO A 29 -44.40 49.76 10.19
CA PRO A 29 -45.19 48.54 10.10
C PRO A 29 -44.46 47.41 9.35
N LEU A 30 -43.45 47.70 8.53
CA LEU A 30 -42.79 46.67 7.71
C LEU A 30 -41.80 45.78 8.51
N VAL A 31 -41.23 46.31 9.60
CA VAL A 31 -40.22 45.61 10.40
C VAL A 31 -40.84 44.53 11.31
N LEU A 32 -42.12 44.67 11.66
CA LEU A 32 -42.82 43.69 12.51
C LEU A 32 -43.60 42.64 11.73
N VAL A 33 -43.96 42.92 10.48
CA VAL A 33 -44.77 42.00 9.66
C VAL A 33 -43.93 40.88 9.04
N LEU A 34 -42.69 41.18 8.62
CA LEU A 34 -41.78 40.19 8.04
C LEU A 34 -41.44 39.01 8.98
N PRO A 35 -41.08 39.22 10.26
CA PRO A 35 -40.79 38.11 11.17
C PRO A 35 -42.05 37.33 11.53
N LEU A 36 -43.24 37.97 11.56
CA LEU A 36 -44.50 37.29 11.79
C LEU A 36 -44.84 36.35 10.62
N ILE A 37 -44.65 36.81 9.38
CA ILE A 37 -44.83 35.99 8.18
C ILE A 37 -43.87 34.81 8.20
N LEU A 38 -42.59 35.04 8.52
CA LEU A 38 -41.59 33.98 8.62
C LEU A 38 -41.95 32.94 9.71
N LEU A 39 -42.42 33.39 10.87
CA LEU A 39 -42.88 32.52 11.94
C LEU A 39 -44.11 31.71 11.53
N THR A 40 -45.09 32.33 10.85
CA THR A 40 -46.25 31.60 10.31
C THR A 40 -45.86 30.58 9.24
N LEU A 41 -44.87 30.87 8.39
CA LEU A 41 -44.36 29.91 7.41
C LEU A 41 -43.70 28.71 8.11
N ILE A 42 -42.95 28.93 9.20
CA ILE A 42 -42.34 27.84 9.99
C ILE A 42 -43.40 26.99 10.70
N LEU A 43 -44.51 27.59 11.14
CA LEU A 43 -45.61 26.89 11.82
C LEU A 43 -46.54 26.14 10.85
N ILE A 44 -46.79 26.70 9.66
CA ILE A 44 -47.65 26.10 8.62
C ILE A 44 -46.90 25.00 7.85
N PHE A 45 -45.59 25.17 7.67
CA PHE A 45 -44.70 24.14 7.13
C PHE A 45 -43.80 23.60 8.25
N PRO A 46 -44.33 22.80 9.19
CA PRO A 46 -43.46 22.12 10.15
C PRO A 46 -42.45 21.36 9.30
N SER A 47 -41.17 21.66 9.49
CA SER A 47 -40.06 20.99 8.82
C SER A 47 -40.41 19.50 8.79
N ARG A 48 -40.78 18.98 7.61
CA ARG A 48 -40.83 17.54 7.41
C ARG A 48 -39.41 17.12 7.75
N SER A 49 -39.23 16.57 8.95
CA SER A 49 -38.03 15.88 9.35
C SER A 49 -37.81 14.88 8.24
N ILE A 50 -36.87 15.16 7.33
CA ILE A 50 -36.62 14.35 6.15
C ILE A 50 -36.04 13.05 6.70
N PRO A 51 -36.82 11.95 6.85
CA PRO A 51 -36.29 10.73 7.44
C PRO A 51 -35.28 10.12 6.44
N ALA A 52 -35.56 10.30 5.14
CA ALA A 52 -34.75 9.83 4.02
C ALA A 52 -33.32 10.40 3.97
N LEU A 53 -33.06 11.62 4.46
CA LEU A 53 -31.72 12.22 4.44
C LEU A 53 -30.87 11.74 5.63
N ARG A 54 -31.49 11.41 6.76
CA ARG A 54 -30.84 10.71 7.87
C ARG A 54 -30.57 9.24 7.52
N ASP A 55 -31.50 8.56 6.87
CA ASP A 55 -31.31 7.17 6.43
C ASP A 55 -30.26 7.05 5.30
N ALA A 56 -30.16 8.04 4.41
CA ALA A 56 -29.09 8.11 3.40
C ALA A 56 -27.72 8.42 4.04
N ALA A 57 -27.67 9.31 5.04
CA ALA A 57 -26.44 9.60 5.78
C ALA A 57 -25.97 8.39 6.63
N LEU A 58 -26.90 7.66 7.26
CA LEU A 58 -26.61 6.41 7.99
C LEU A 58 -26.20 5.26 7.07
N ARG A 59 -26.70 5.19 5.82
CA ARG A 59 -26.21 4.24 4.81
C ARG A 59 -24.83 4.60 4.26
N SER A 60 -24.35 5.84 4.43
CA SER A 60 -23.10 6.34 3.83
C SER A 60 -21.83 6.17 4.68
N GLN A 61 -21.91 5.49 5.82
CA GLN A 61 -20.74 5.24 6.68
C GLN A 61 -20.54 3.75 7.01
N GLN A 62 -20.99 2.85 6.13
CA GLN A 62 -20.45 1.51 6.16
C GLN A 62 -18.99 1.59 5.68
N ILE A 63 -18.07 1.68 6.65
CA ILE A 63 -16.63 1.71 6.38
C ILE A 63 -16.30 0.45 5.59
N CYS A 64 -15.79 0.65 4.38
CA CYS A 64 -15.38 -0.46 3.52
C CYS A 64 -14.17 -1.15 4.13
N ASP A 65 -14.36 -2.36 4.67
CA ASP A 65 -13.24 -3.17 5.14
C ASP A 65 -12.70 -3.98 3.96
N TYR A 66 -11.57 -3.53 3.41
CA TYR A 66 -10.90 -4.21 2.31
C TYR A 66 -10.24 -5.53 2.74
N ALA A 67 -9.93 -5.71 4.03
CA ALA A 67 -9.26 -6.90 4.56
C ALA A 67 -10.26 -8.03 4.90
N ALA A 68 -11.50 -7.68 5.26
CA ALA A 68 -12.59 -8.64 5.46
C ALA A 68 -13.42 -8.81 4.18
N GLY A 69 -13.96 -10.00 3.94
CA GLY A 69 -14.72 -10.27 2.72
C GLY A 69 -14.73 -11.74 2.32
N GLY A 70 -15.06 -11.99 1.05
CA GLY A 70 -15.08 -13.34 0.50
C GLY A 70 -14.74 -13.37 -0.98
N TRP A 71 -14.26 -14.52 -1.44
CA TRP A 71 -14.07 -14.76 -2.86
C TRP A 71 -15.40 -15.06 -3.53
N VAL A 72 -15.69 -14.32 -4.60
CA VAL A 72 -16.87 -14.52 -5.44
C VAL A 72 -16.46 -14.89 -6.86
N PRO A 73 -17.20 -15.77 -7.55
CA PRO A 73 -17.01 -16.02 -8.97
C PRO A 73 -17.25 -14.75 -9.78
N ASP A 74 -16.51 -14.57 -10.86
CA ASP A 74 -16.72 -13.51 -11.83
C ASP A 74 -16.87 -14.08 -13.24
N SER A 75 -18.11 -14.08 -13.71
CA SER A 75 -18.50 -14.51 -15.05
C SER A 75 -17.96 -13.61 -16.17
N SER A 76 -17.57 -12.35 -15.86
CA SER A 76 -16.97 -11.44 -16.84
C SER A 76 -15.50 -11.72 -17.15
N ALA A 77 -14.87 -12.68 -16.46
CA ALA A 77 -13.43 -12.95 -16.54
C ALA A 77 -12.93 -13.38 -17.93
N GLU A 78 -13.79 -13.91 -18.78
CA GLU A 78 -13.42 -14.44 -20.09
C GLU A 78 -13.02 -13.36 -21.11
N SER A 79 -13.51 -12.12 -20.95
CA SER A 79 -13.25 -11.01 -21.90
C SER A 79 -12.02 -10.15 -21.53
N HIS A 80 -11.53 -10.25 -20.29
CA HIS A 80 -10.46 -9.39 -19.74
C HIS A 80 -9.58 -10.16 -18.76
N LEU A 81 -8.84 -11.15 -19.26
CA LEU A 81 -7.92 -11.92 -18.42
C LEU A 81 -6.83 -11.01 -17.85
N ARG A 82 -6.78 -10.95 -16.51
CA ARG A 82 -5.81 -10.19 -15.70
C ARG A 82 -4.36 -10.62 -15.88
N TYR A 83 -4.17 -11.83 -16.38
CA TYR A 83 -2.90 -12.51 -16.32
C TYR A 83 -2.70 -13.15 -17.68
N ASP A 84 -1.84 -12.51 -18.46
CA ASP A 84 -1.37 -13.07 -19.71
C ASP A 84 -0.22 -14.03 -19.41
N HIS A 85 -0.50 -15.32 -19.48
CA HIS A 85 0.50 -16.38 -19.30
C HIS A 85 1.63 -16.31 -20.35
N THR A 86 1.51 -15.53 -21.41
CA THR A 86 2.58 -15.30 -22.40
C THR A 86 3.56 -14.22 -21.96
N CYS A 87 3.29 -13.48 -20.88
CA CYS A 87 4.17 -12.44 -20.37
C CYS A 87 5.53 -13.02 -19.93
N LYS A 88 6.60 -12.57 -20.61
CA LYS A 88 7.98 -13.09 -20.42
C LYS A 88 8.59 -12.80 -19.04
N GLU A 89 7.99 -11.91 -18.26
CA GLU A 89 8.47 -11.58 -16.91
C GLU A 89 8.03 -12.61 -15.85
N ILE A 90 7.03 -13.43 -16.19
CA ILE A 90 6.63 -14.58 -15.38
C ILE A 90 7.77 -15.61 -15.42
N PHE A 91 8.21 -16.04 -14.24
CA PHE A 91 9.21 -17.11 -14.15
C PHE A 91 8.63 -18.42 -14.71
N LYS A 92 9.36 -19.07 -15.62
CA LYS A 92 8.89 -20.27 -16.32
C LYS A 92 8.41 -21.37 -15.37
N GLY A 93 9.14 -21.63 -14.29
CA GLY A 93 8.78 -22.66 -13.31
C GLY A 93 7.45 -22.42 -12.59
N TRP A 94 6.96 -21.18 -12.55
CA TRP A 94 5.74 -20.79 -11.82
C TRP A 94 4.59 -20.39 -12.74
N ASN A 95 4.78 -20.54 -14.06
CA ASN A 95 3.74 -20.20 -15.02
C ASN A 95 2.73 -21.34 -15.16
N CYS A 96 1.81 -21.45 -14.20
CA CYS A 96 0.91 -22.59 -14.09
C CYS A 96 0.10 -22.86 -15.37
N ILE A 97 -0.38 -21.81 -16.05
CA ILE A 97 -1.18 -21.97 -17.28
C ILE A 97 -0.29 -22.47 -18.42
N ALA A 98 0.87 -21.85 -18.63
CA ALA A 98 1.81 -22.29 -19.67
C ALA A 98 2.36 -23.71 -19.41
N ASN A 99 2.47 -24.10 -18.14
CA ASN A 99 2.90 -25.44 -17.72
C ASN A 99 1.74 -26.46 -17.70
N GLY A 100 0.55 -26.12 -18.21
CA GLY A 100 -0.55 -27.07 -18.38
C GLY A 100 -1.33 -27.43 -17.12
N LYS A 101 -1.28 -26.60 -16.05
CA LYS A 101 -2.08 -26.84 -14.84
C LYS A 101 -3.57 -26.85 -15.20
N ARG A 102 -4.23 -27.99 -15.01
CA ARG A 102 -5.62 -28.27 -15.42
C ARG A 102 -6.63 -27.20 -14.98
N ASN A 103 -6.50 -26.66 -13.77
CA ASN A 103 -7.41 -25.64 -13.24
C ASN A 103 -6.85 -24.20 -13.29
N GLY A 104 -5.72 -23.96 -13.95
CA GLY A 104 -5.04 -22.65 -13.97
C GLY A 104 -5.94 -21.50 -14.44
N CYS A 105 -6.64 -21.67 -15.56
CA CYS A 105 -7.56 -20.66 -16.09
C CYS A 105 -8.78 -20.43 -15.18
N ALA A 106 -9.26 -21.47 -14.49
CA ALA A 106 -10.40 -21.36 -13.59
C ALA A 106 -10.09 -20.46 -12.36
N LEU A 107 -8.83 -20.42 -11.92
CA LEU A 107 -8.41 -19.57 -10.80
C LEU A 107 -8.54 -18.07 -11.12
N LEU A 108 -8.39 -17.69 -12.39
CA LEU A 108 -8.53 -16.29 -12.83
C LEU A 108 -9.99 -15.77 -12.78
N ARG A 109 -10.95 -16.67 -12.58
CA ARG A 109 -12.39 -16.37 -12.49
C ARG A 109 -12.84 -15.94 -11.08
N TRP A 110 -11.93 -15.83 -10.12
CA TRP A 110 -12.25 -15.45 -8.75
C TRP A 110 -11.93 -13.97 -8.46
N ARG A 111 -12.74 -13.36 -7.58
CA ARG A 111 -12.57 -11.97 -7.12
C ARG A 111 -12.81 -11.84 -5.65
N TRP A 112 -12.00 -11.03 -5.00
CA TRP A 112 -12.29 -10.61 -3.64
C TRP A 112 -13.41 -9.57 -3.65
N LYS A 113 -14.46 -9.83 -2.87
CA LYS A 113 -15.51 -8.86 -2.54
C LYS A 113 -15.31 -8.43 -1.08
N PRO A 114 -14.82 -7.20 -0.85
CA PRO A 114 -14.72 -6.63 0.49
C PRO A 114 -16.05 -6.62 1.25
N ALA A 115 -15.98 -6.75 2.57
CA ALA A 115 -17.15 -6.71 3.44
C ALA A 115 -17.69 -5.28 3.54
N GLY A 116 -19.00 -5.12 3.38
CA GLY A 116 -19.64 -3.81 3.45
C GLY A 116 -19.40 -2.90 2.23
N CYS A 117 -18.87 -3.44 1.12
CA CYS A 117 -18.60 -2.66 -0.09
C CYS A 117 -19.21 -3.29 -1.34
N GLU A 118 -19.45 -2.45 -2.33
CA GLU A 118 -19.71 -2.93 -3.69
C GLU A 118 -18.48 -3.63 -4.26
N LEU A 119 -18.72 -4.49 -5.25
CA LEU A 119 -17.63 -5.18 -5.94
C LEU A 119 -16.74 -4.15 -6.62
N LEU A 120 -15.47 -4.08 -6.21
CA LEU A 120 -14.50 -3.15 -6.78
C LEU A 120 -14.40 -3.32 -8.29
N PRO A 121 -14.18 -2.27 -9.10
CA PRO A 121 -13.95 -2.45 -10.53
C PRO A 121 -12.68 -3.26 -10.80
N ARG A 122 -12.59 -3.88 -11.99
CA ARG A 122 -11.34 -4.51 -12.43
C ARG A 122 -10.27 -3.43 -12.66
N LEU A 123 -9.01 -3.81 -12.52
CA LEU A 123 -7.90 -2.97 -12.94
C LEU A 123 -8.05 -2.71 -14.44
N ASP A 124 -8.24 -1.46 -14.81
CA ASP A 124 -8.11 -0.98 -16.18
C ASP A 124 -6.65 -0.52 -16.36
N PRO A 125 -5.85 -1.22 -17.18
CA PRO A 125 -4.45 -0.90 -17.39
C PRO A 125 -4.22 0.54 -17.88
N LEU A 126 -5.03 1.03 -18.81
CA LEU A 126 -4.89 2.38 -19.36
C LEU A 126 -5.22 3.42 -18.29
N ARG A 127 -6.33 3.23 -17.57
CA ARG A 127 -6.73 4.14 -16.48
C ARG A 127 -5.69 4.17 -15.36
N PHE A 128 -5.06 3.03 -15.05
CA PHE A 128 -3.98 2.96 -14.07
C PHE A 128 -2.77 3.77 -14.55
N LEU A 129 -2.32 3.56 -15.78
CA LEU A 129 -1.18 4.28 -16.37
C LEU A 129 -1.41 5.79 -16.40
N GLU A 130 -2.62 6.23 -16.77
CA GLU A 130 -2.97 7.66 -16.77
C GLU A 130 -3.01 8.24 -15.35
N ARG A 131 -3.61 7.53 -14.39
CA ARG A 131 -3.69 7.99 -13.00
C ARG A 131 -2.33 8.12 -12.34
N HIS A 132 -1.39 7.23 -12.67
CA HIS A 132 -0.06 7.16 -12.07
C HIS A 132 1.02 7.78 -12.98
N ARG A 133 0.63 8.70 -13.87
CA ARG A 133 1.56 9.45 -14.70
C ARG A 133 2.54 10.25 -13.85
N ASN A 134 3.82 10.30 -14.25
CA ASN A 134 4.91 10.98 -13.54
C ASN A 134 5.09 10.49 -12.10
N THR A 135 4.93 9.18 -11.85
CA THR A 135 5.17 8.60 -10.54
C THR A 135 6.12 7.41 -10.60
N ASN A 136 6.78 7.14 -9.49
CA ASN A 136 7.64 5.99 -9.28
C ASN A 136 7.05 5.09 -8.18
N ILE A 137 6.86 3.81 -8.49
CA ILE A 137 6.31 2.81 -7.56
C ILE A 137 7.33 1.71 -7.31
N GLY A 138 7.68 1.50 -6.04
CA GLY A 138 8.64 0.51 -5.60
C GLY A 138 8.00 -0.62 -4.79
N PHE A 139 8.36 -1.86 -5.11
CA PHE A 139 8.05 -3.06 -4.33
C PHE A 139 9.32 -3.47 -3.59
N VAL A 140 9.30 -3.48 -2.26
CA VAL A 140 10.49 -3.74 -1.42
C VAL A 140 10.22 -4.95 -0.55
N GLY A 141 10.92 -6.06 -0.76
CA GLY A 141 10.69 -7.24 0.06
C GLY A 141 11.09 -8.56 -0.59
N ASP A 142 10.42 -9.62 -0.17
CA ASP A 142 10.74 -11.00 -0.54
C ASP A 142 10.11 -11.41 -1.89
N SER A 143 10.13 -12.70 -2.19
CA SER A 143 9.61 -13.26 -3.44
C SER A 143 8.12 -12.96 -3.68
N LEU A 144 7.32 -12.68 -2.65
CA LEU A 144 5.93 -12.30 -2.84
C LEU A 144 5.80 -10.89 -3.44
N ASN A 145 6.61 -9.94 -3.00
CA ASN A 145 6.62 -8.62 -3.62
C ASN A 145 7.13 -8.68 -5.07
N ARG A 146 8.07 -9.58 -5.37
CA ARG A 146 8.46 -9.88 -6.76
C ARG A 146 7.26 -10.33 -7.60
N ASN A 147 6.45 -11.22 -7.05
CA ASN A 147 5.29 -11.75 -7.76
C ASN A 147 4.20 -10.68 -7.94
N MET A 148 3.97 -9.80 -6.95
CA MET A 148 3.06 -8.65 -7.09
C MET A 148 3.55 -7.69 -8.18
N PHE A 149 4.83 -7.37 -8.19
CA PHE A 149 5.47 -6.53 -9.19
C PHE A 149 5.32 -7.11 -10.61
N VAL A 150 5.63 -8.40 -10.79
CA VAL A 150 5.50 -9.07 -12.10
C VAL A 150 4.04 -9.11 -12.55
N SER A 151 3.11 -9.42 -11.65
CA SER A 151 1.66 -9.42 -11.94
C SER A 151 1.20 -8.06 -12.47
N LEU A 152 1.57 -6.97 -11.78
CA LEU A 152 1.24 -5.62 -12.22
C LEU A 152 1.85 -5.29 -13.59
N ILE A 153 3.14 -5.57 -13.78
CA ILE A 153 3.80 -5.35 -15.08
C ILE A 153 3.09 -6.07 -16.21
N CYS A 154 2.76 -7.35 -16.03
CA CYS A 154 2.09 -8.13 -17.06
C CYS A 154 0.68 -7.61 -17.37
N MET A 155 -0.06 -7.10 -16.37
CA MET A 155 -1.35 -6.42 -16.59
C MET A 155 -1.21 -5.14 -17.40
N LEU A 156 -0.17 -4.34 -17.15
CA LEU A 156 0.01 -3.03 -17.79
C LEU A 156 0.58 -3.11 -19.20
N ARG A 157 1.39 -4.14 -19.50
CA ARG A 157 2.03 -4.32 -20.82
C ARG A 157 1.07 -4.55 -21.98
N GLY A 158 -0.19 -4.90 -21.70
CA GLY A 158 -1.23 -5.02 -22.74
C GLY A 158 -1.61 -3.69 -23.39
N VAL A 159 -1.25 -2.54 -22.78
CA VAL A 159 -1.51 -1.21 -23.35
C VAL A 159 -0.41 -0.85 -24.34
N ASN A 160 -0.80 -0.44 -25.55
CA ASN A 160 0.14 0.01 -26.57
C ASN A 160 0.94 1.23 -26.09
N GLY A 161 2.27 1.10 -26.07
CA GLY A 161 3.19 2.13 -25.62
C GLY A 161 4.60 1.58 -25.46
N GLU A 162 5.59 2.46 -25.52
CA GLU A 162 6.99 2.08 -25.33
C GLU A 162 7.27 1.77 -23.85
N VAL A 163 7.72 0.53 -23.59
CA VAL A 163 8.13 0.07 -22.26
C VAL A 163 9.64 -0.21 -22.27
N ARG A 164 10.39 0.53 -21.46
CA ARG A 164 11.83 0.36 -21.33
C ARG A 164 12.16 -0.44 -20.07
N LYS A 165 12.98 -1.48 -20.20
CA LYS A 165 13.56 -2.18 -19.04
C LYS A 165 14.68 -1.30 -18.45
N TRP A 166 14.41 -0.70 -17.30
CA TRP A 166 15.33 0.19 -16.60
C TRP A 166 14.99 0.18 -15.11
N ARG A 167 16.01 0.21 -14.25
CA ARG A 167 15.84 0.13 -12.79
C ARG A 167 16.65 1.22 -12.10
N PRO A 168 16.16 1.80 -10.99
CA PRO A 168 16.95 2.67 -10.15
C PRO A 168 18.06 1.88 -9.42
N ALA A 169 19.00 2.59 -8.81
CA ALA A 169 20.04 1.99 -7.98
C ALA A 169 19.43 1.11 -6.87
N GLY A 170 20.12 0.02 -6.52
CA GLY A 170 19.67 -0.98 -5.54
C GLY A 170 18.57 -1.94 -6.03
N ALA A 171 17.67 -1.51 -6.92
CA ALA A 171 16.57 -2.36 -7.41
C ALA A 171 17.09 -3.60 -8.15
N ASP A 172 16.45 -4.76 -7.97
CA ASP A 172 16.72 -6.00 -8.73
C ASP A 172 16.17 -5.89 -10.16
N ARG A 173 14.97 -5.31 -10.30
CA ARG A 173 14.24 -5.19 -11.57
C ARG A 173 13.52 -3.86 -11.67
N GLY A 174 13.27 -3.41 -12.90
CA GLY A 174 12.43 -2.24 -13.12
C GLY A 174 12.01 -2.08 -14.58
N PHE A 175 10.89 -1.39 -14.77
CA PHE A 175 10.35 -1.01 -16.07
C PHE A 175 9.82 0.42 -16.02
N THR A 176 10.00 1.14 -17.12
CA THR A 176 9.47 2.49 -17.31
C THR A 176 8.52 2.51 -18.50
N PHE A 177 7.28 2.93 -18.27
CA PHE A 177 6.29 3.17 -19.31
C PHE A 177 6.47 4.59 -19.83
N LEU A 178 7.21 4.75 -20.93
CA LEU A 178 7.78 6.03 -21.35
C LEU A 178 6.71 7.10 -21.59
N ARG A 179 5.61 6.74 -22.27
CA ARG A 179 4.49 7.65 -22.55
C ARG A 179 3.85 8.24 -21.28
N TYR A 180 3.91 7.51 -20.17
CA TYR A 180 3.29 7.89 -18.90
C TYR A 180 4.30 8.39 -17.89
N ASN A 181 5.60 8.28 -18.20
CA ASN A 181 6.67 8.56 -17.25
C ASN A 181 6.42 7.88 -15.89
N LEU A 182 6.00 6.61 -15.94
CA LEU A 182 5.75 5.76 -14.77
C LEU A 182 6.85 4.72 -14.69
N THR A 183 7.59 4.69 -13.57
CA THR A 183 8.55 3.63 -13.28
C THR A 183 8.00 2.69 -12.20
N LEU A 184 8.04 1.38 -12.48
CA LEU A 184 7.83 0.34 -11.49
C LEU A 184 9.18 -0.33 -11.22
N ALA A 185 9.55 -0.51 -9.95
CA ALA A 185 10.78 -1.22 -9.57
C ALA A 185 10.54 -2.23 -8.44
N TYR A 186 11.35 -3.29 -8.43
CA TYR A 186 11.39 -4.28 -7.37
C TYR A 186 12.77 -4.28 -6.72
N HIS A 187 12.80 -4.08 -5.41
CA HIS A 187 13.98 -4.15 -4.55
C HIS A 187 13.90 -5.42 -3.70
N ARG A 188 14.81 -6.36 -3.97
CA ARG A 188 14.83 -7.65 -3.29
C ARG A 188 15.49 -7.53 -1.92
N THR A 189 14.75 -7.81 -0.87
CA THR A 189 15.28 -7.94 0.49
C THR A 189 14.39 -8.87 1.32
N ASN A 190 14.97 -9.89 1.95
CA ASN A 190 14.14 -10.88 2.65
C ASN A 190 13.74 -10.43 4.06
N LEU A 191 14.62 -9.71 4.77
CA LEU A 191 14.42 -9.27 6.15
C LEU A 191 14.25 -7.75 6.29
N LEU A 192 14.30 -6.99 5.19
CA LEU A 192 14.32 -5.50 5.15
C LEU A 192 15.58 -4.86 5.76
N VAL A 193 16.25 -5.51 6.70
CA VAL A 193 17.50 -5.01 7.30
C VAL A 193 18.71 -5.76 6.78
N ARG A 194 19.89 -5.16 6.95
CA ARG A 194 21.16 -5.77 6.62
C ARG A 194 21.35 -7.04 7.45
N TYR A 195 21.66 -8.13 6.78
CA TYR A 195 21.96 -9.40 7.40
C TYR A 195 23.10 -10.13 6.67
N GLY A 196 23.81 -10.99 7.39
CA GLY A 196 24.93 -11.74 6.84
C GLY A 196 25.42 -12.83 7.80
N SER A 197 26.40 -13.61 7.38
CA SER A 197 27.00 -14.63 8.25
C SER A 197 27.72 -14.00 9.43
N TRP A 198 27.62 -14.64 10.59
CA TRP A 198 28.37 -14.32 11.79
C TRP A 198 29.11 -15.55 12.27
N SER A 199 30.34 -15.37 12.73
CA SER A 199 31.19 -16.41 13.31
C SER A 199 31.85 -15.87 14.56
N ALA A 200 32.04 -16.74 15.55
CA ALA A 200 32.69 -16.41 16.81
C ALA A 200 34.09 -15.81 16.57
N SER A 201 34.42 -14.79 17.34
CA SER A 201 35.77 -14.23 17.39
C SER A 201 36.68 -15.10 18.27
N PRO A 202 37.96 -15.31 17.89
CA PRO A 202 38.94 -15.93 18.77
C PRO A 202 39.14 -15.18 20.09
N ASN A 203 38.85 -13.87 20.10
CA ASN A 203 38.96 -13.01 21.28
C ASN A 203 37.74 -13.11 22.21
N GLY A 204 36.74 -13.94 21.84
CA GLY A 204 35.47 -14.07 22.56
C GLY A 204 34.56 -12.84 22.42
N GLY A 205 33.45 -12.88 23.13
CA GLY A 205 32.43 -11.84 23.12
C GLY A 205 31.15 -12.29 23.83
N PRO A 206 30.13 -11.41 23.91
CA PRO A 206 28.89 -11.72 24.61
C PRO A 206 28.18 -12.96 24.06
N LEU A 207 28.18 -13.15 22.73
CA LEU A 207 27.51 -14.30 22.10
C LEU A 207 28.32 -15.59 22.28
N GLU A 208 29.64 -15.51 22.20
CA GLU A 208 30.56 -16.61 22.44
C GLU A 208 30.45 -17.11 23.90
N SER A 209 30.29 -16.19 24.86
CA SER A 209 30.07 -16.53 26.27
C SER A 209 28.75 -17.29 26.52
N LEU A 210 27.79 -17.17 25.60
CA LEU A 210 26.53 -17.94 25.60
C LEU A 210 26.63 -19.23 24.76
N GLY A 211 27.80 -19.54 24.21
CA GLY A 211 28.08 -20.77 23.46
C GLY A 211 27.82 -20.70 21.95
N TYR A 212 27.48 -19.53 21.39
CA TYR A 212 27.30 -19.39 19.95
C TYR A 212 28.65 -19.42 19.22
N LYS A 213 28.77 -20.32 18.24
CA LYS A 213 29.98 -20.45 17.39
C LYS A 213 29.81 -19.82 16.02
N GLN A 214 28.57 -19.77 15.52
CA GLN A 214 28.20 -19.23 14.23
C GLN A 214 26.71 -18.87 14.22
N GLY A 215 26.27 -18.12 13.21
CA GLY A 215 24.88 -17.75 13.02
C GLY A 215 24.71 -16.72 11.91
N HIS A 216 23.59 -16.03 11.91
CA HIS A 216 23.31 -14.92 11.01
C HIS A 216 23.17 -13.63 11.80
N ARG A 217 24.11 -12.70 11.59
CA ARG A 217 24.00 -11.34 12.14
C ARG A 217 22.90 -10.59 11.41
N ILE A 218 22.03 -9.96 12.17
CA ILE A 218 20.91 -9.13 11.68
C ILE A 218 21.00 -7.78 12.39
N ASP A 219 21.39 -6.75 11.66
CA ASP A 219 21.51 -5.38 12.18
C ASP A 219 20.13 -4.69 12.07
N VAL A 220 19.30 -4.80 13.10
CA VAL A 220 17.87 -4.40 13.08
C VAL A 220 17.66 -2.90 12.82
N ASP A 221 18.67 -2.08 13.09
CA ASP A 221 18.65 -0.63 12.94
C ASP A 221 19.22 -0.13 11.60
N ILE A 222 19.60 -1.05 10.70
CA ILE A 222 20.29 -0.69 9.45
C ILE A 222 19.57 -1.31 8.26
N ALA A 223 18.90 -0.45 7.48
CA ALA A 223 18.23 -0.84 6.24
C ALA A 223 19.21 -1.52 5.27
N ASP A 224 18.74 -2.56 4.59
CA ASP A 224 19.55 -3.25 3.59
C ASP A 224 19.88 -2.33 2.40
N GLN A 225 21.13 -2.37 1.94
CA GLN A 225 21.63 -1.48 0.88
C GLN A 225 20.89 -1.67 -0.46
N THR A 226 20.27 -2.83 -0.69
CA THR A 226 19.46 -3.11 -1.89
C THR A 226 18.21 -2.22 -2.01
N TRP A 227 17.77 -1.59 -0.92
CA TRP A 227 16.60 -0.72 -0.94
C TRP A 227 16.72 0.56 -0.11
N ALA A 228 17.85 0.81 0.55
CA ALA A 228 18.06 2.01 1.34
C ALA A 228 17.78 3.33 0.57
N GLU A 229 18.00 3.36 -0.74
CA GLU A 229 17.71 4.52 -1.61
C GLU A 229 16.26 4.54 -2.16
N ALA A 230 15.49 3.47 -1.96
CA ALA A 230 14.12 3.38 -2.48
C ALA A 230 13.19 4.50 -1.95
N PRO A 231 13.22 4.89 -0.66
CA PRO A 231 12.34 5.94 -0.13
C PRO A 231 12.53 7.33 -0.76
N SER A 232 13.75 7.66 -1.21
CA SER A 232 14.02 8.97 -1.82
C SER A 232 13.69 9.03 -3.31
N PHE A 233 13.60 7.86 -3.98
CA PHE A 233 13.29 7.74 -5.40
C PHE A 233 11.80 7.56 -5.70
N HIS A 234 11.09 6.76 -4.88
CA HIS A 234 9.72 6.34 -5.14
C HIS A 234 8.68 7.24 -4.47
N ASP A 235 7.55 7.47 -5.16
CA ASP A 235 6.39 8.19 -4.63
C ASP A 235 5.42 7.24 -3.92
N ILE A 236 5.43 5.96 -4.31
CA ILE A 236 4.66 4.88 -3.68
C ILE A 236 5.60 3.72 -3.36
N LEU A 237 5.56 3.24 -2.12
CA LEU A 237 6.30 2.07 -1.69
C LEU A 237 5.39 0.99 -1.11
N ILE A 238 5.55 -0.24 -1.58
CA ILE A 238 4.88 -1.43 -1.07
C ILE A 238 5.93 -2.34 -0.46
N PHE A 239 5.92 -2.49 0.86
CA PHE A 239 6.83 -3.33 1.62
C PHE A 239 6.22 -4.70 1.90
N ASN A 240 7.05 -5.73 2.03
CA ASN A 240 6.65 -6.97 2.67
C ASN A 240 7.88 -7.68 3.28
N THR A 241 7.65 -8.49 4.31
CA THR A 241 8.60 -9.47 4.81
C THR A 241 7.84 -10.50 5.65
N GLY A 242 8.37 -11.71 5.76
CA GLY A 242 7.76 -12.73 6.63
C GLY A 242 8.30 -14.13 6.37
N HIS A 243 8.37 -14.56 5.11
CA HIS A 243 8.60 -15.98 4.79
C HIS A 243 9.91 -16.54 5.33
N TRP A 244 10.94 -15.70 5.46
CA TRP A 244 12.26 -16.13 5.90
C TRP A 244 12.40 -16.16 7.44
N TRP A 245 11.63 -15.36 8.18
CA TRP A 245 11.76 -15.22 9.64
C TRP A 245 11.52 -16.51 10.42
N TRP A 246 10.73 -17.42 9.86
CA TRP A 246 10.38 -18.71 10.47
C TRP A 246 10.85 -19.91 9.63
N SER A 247 11.73 -19.69 8.65
CA SER A 247 12.20 -20.77 7.77
C SER A 247 13.48 -21.39 8.33
N SER A 248 13.38 -22.57 8.95
CA SER A 248 14.53 -23.32 9.49
C SER A 248 15.60 -23.62 8.42
N SER A 249 15.16 -23.86 7.19
CA SER A 249 16.03 -24.03 6.01
C SER A 249 16.76 -22.75 5.55
N LYS A 250 16.42 -21.59 6.11
CA LYS A 250 17.13 -20.31 5.91
C LYS A 250 17.94 -19.93 7.13
N PHE A 251 17.35 -20.08 8.31
CA PHE A 251 17.97 -19.80 9.60
C PHE A 251 17.69 -20.97 10.54
N ASP A 252 18.66 -21.86 10.69
CA ASP A 252 18.52 -23.01 11.57
C ASP A 252 18.62 -22.52 13.02
N PRO A 253 17.60 -22.75 13.88
CA PRO A 253 17.57 -22.18 15.23
C PRO A 253 18.68 -22.70 16.15
N ILE A 254 19.39 -23.77 15.77
CA ILE A 254 20.44 -24.40 16.57
C ILE A 254 21.80 -24.24 15.87
N GLN A 255 21.91 -24.63 14.61
CA GLN A 255 23.17 -24.67 13.88
C GLN A 255 23.61 -23.30 13.36
N SER A 256 22.67 -22.46 12.93
CA SER A 256 22.92 -21.13 12.37
C SER A 256 21.82 -20.13 12.75
N PRO A 257 21.65 -19.82 14.05
CA PRO A 257 20.53 -19.02 14.54
C PRO A 257 20.60 -17.57 14.06
N MET A 258 19.46 -16.89 14.14
CA MET A 258 19.36 -15.44 13.98
C MET A 258 19.94 -14.75 15.21
N LEU A 259 20.96 -13.91 15.01
CA LEU A 259 21.67 -13.18 16.05
C LEU A 259 21.46 -11.68 15.81
N PHE A 260 20.69 -11.03 16.67
CA PHE A 260 20.27 -9.65 16.49
C PHE A 260 21.29 -8.66 17.05
N PHE A 261 21.53 -7.60 16.30
CA PHE A 261 22.44 -6.51 16.64
C PHE A 261 21.70 -5.19 16.52
N GLU A 262 21.98 -4.27 17.44
CA GLU A 262 21.54 -2.87 17.38
C GLU A 262 22.75 -1.98 17.66
N LYS A 263 22.95 -0.93 16.86
CA LYS A 263 24.09 0.00 16.97
C LYS A 263 25.45 -0.72 17.01
N GLY A 264 25.55 -1.80 16.24
CA GLY A 264 26.76 -2.63 16.11
C GLY A 264 27.05 -3.56 17.29
N LYS A 265 26.19 -3.63 18.30
CA LYS A 265 26.34 -4.50 19.47
C LYS A 265 25.30 -5.63 19.45
N PRO A 266 25.65 -6.85 19.89
CA PRO A 266 24.67 -7.92 20.00
C PRO A 266 23.64 -7.59 21.07
N ILE A 267 22.37 -7.91 20.81
CA ILE A 267 21.28 -7.78 21.79
C ILE A 267 21.32 -9.01 22.71
N ILE A 268 21.45 -8.78 24.02
CA ILE A 268 21.55 -9.81 25.05
C ILE A 268 20.47 -9.56 26.12
N PRO A 269 19.65 -10.57 26.49
CA PRO A 269 19.63 -11.92 25.94
C PRO A 269 19.21 -11.96 24.45
N PRO A 270 19.63 -12.99 23.67
CA PRO A 270 19.27 -13.11 22.27
C PRO A 270 17.75 -13.11 22.06
N LEU A 271 17.29 -12.35 21.07
CA LEU A 271 15.86 -12.26 20.75
C LEU A 271 15.40 -13.47 19.93
N LEU A 272 14.13 -13.84 20.12
CA LEU A 272 13.45 -14.77 19.23
C LEU A 272 13.03 -14.06 17.92
N PRO A 273 12.87 -14.78 16.80
CA PRO A 273 12.49 -14.18 15.52
C PRO A 273 11.27 -13.24 15.54
N PRO A 274 10.17 -13.51 16.29
CA PRO A 274 9.06 -12.57 16.38
C PRO A 274 9.46 -11.21 16.98
N GLN A 275 10.24 -11.21 18.06
CA GLN A 275 10.74 -9.99 18.71
C GLN A 275 11.73 -9.24 17.81
N GLY A 276 12.58 -9.99 17.10
CA GLY A 276 13.49 -9.45 16.11
C GLY A 276 12.76 -8.78 14.94
N LEU A 277 11.66 -9.37 14.47
CA LEU A 277 10.80 -8.80 13.44
C LEU A 277 10.15 -7.50 13.93
N ASP A 278 9.57 -7.49 15.13
CA ASP A 278 8.95 -6.28 15.69
C ASP A 278 9.95 -5.11 15.78
N LEU A 279 11.16 -5.40 16.27
CA LEU A 279 12.22 -4.39 16.38
C LEU A 279 12.69 -3.92 15.00
N THR A 280 12.83 -4.84 14.05
CA THR A 280 13.18 -4.54 12.66
C THR A 280 12.14 -3.63 12.00
N LEU A 281 10.84 -3.93 12.16
CA LEU A 281 9.76 -3.11 11.61
C LEU A 281 9.74 -1.72 12.25
N LYS A 282 9.97 -1.61 13.56
CA LYS A 282 10.06 -0.32 14.26
C LYS A 282 11.16 0.58 13.69
N HIS A 283 12.35 0.03 13.47
CA HIS A 283 13.48 0.76 12.87
C HIS A 283 13.23 1.08 11.39
N MET A 284 12.70 0.12 10.63
CA MET A 284 12.34 0.32 9.22
C MET A 284 11.33 1.46 9.06
N ILE A 285 10.26 1.49 9.87
CA ILE A 285 9.25 2.55 9.83
C ILE A 285 9.88 3.91 10.13
N THR A 286 10.76 3.97 11.14
CA THR A 286 11.48 5.20 11.51
C THR A 286 12.36 5.68 10.35
N PHE A 287 13.12 4.77 9.73
CA PHE A 287 13.96 5.06 8.58
C PHE A 287 13.15 5.57 7.39
N VAL A 288 12.09 4.87 7.00
CA VAL A 288 11.25 5.24 5.85
C VAL A 288 10.54 6.57 6.10
N ASN A 289 10.03 6.82 7.32
CA ASN A 289 9.39 8.09 7.64
C ASN A 289 10.35 9.29 7.55
N LYS A 290 11.64 9.08 7.83
CA LYS A 290 12.67 10.12 7.71
C LYS A 290 13.15 10.30 6.28
N ALA A 291 13.30 9.22 5.52
CA ALA A 291 13.93 9.23 4.20
C ALA A 291 12.95 9.49 3.04
N MET A 292 11.66 9.20 3.22
CA MET A 292 10.67 9.31 2.14
C MET A 292 10.27 10.77 1.89
N ARG A 293 9.97 11.08 0.62
CA ARG A 293 9.46 12.39 0.21
C ARG A 293 8.18 12.78 0.96
N PRO A 294 7.91 14.09 1.15
CA PRO A 294 6.62 14.57 1.61
C PRO A 294 5.49 13.99 0.74
N ASN A 295 4.41 13.52 1.37
CA ASN A 295 3.24 12.88 0.71
C ASN A 295 3.48 11.51 0.06
N GLY A 296 4.66 10.90 0.25
CA GLY A 296 4.91 9.53 -0.23
C GLY A 296 3.95 8.52 0.39
N LEU A 297 3.35 7.66 -0.45
CA LEU A 297 2.42 6.62 -0.01
C LEU A 297 3.18 5.36 0.39
N LYS A 298 2.81 4.80 1.53
CA LYS A 298 3.47 3.65 2.15
C LYS A 298 2.45 2.56 2.38
N PHE A 299 2.71 1.38 1.83
CA PHE A 299 1.92 0.19 2.03
C PHE A 299 2.80 -0.92 2.60
N PHE A 300 2.22 -1.76 3.43
CA PHE A 300 2.84 -2.99 3.88
C PHE A 300 1.91 -4.16 3.56
N SER A 301 2.36 -5.08 2.71
CA SER A 301 1.63 -6.31 2.44
C SER A 301 1.85 -7.28 3.58
N THR A 302 0.76 -7.72 4.19
CA THR A 302 0.77 -8.74 5.23
C THR A 302 1.26 -10.08 4.68
N GLN A 303 1.60 -10.99 5.58
CA GLN A 303 2.08 -12.32 5.23
C GLN A 303 1.05 -13.09 4.40
N SER A 304 1.50 -13.67 3.28
CA SER A 304 0.71 -14.65 2.54
C SER A 304 0.74 -15.99 3.29
N PRO A 305 -0.41 -16.65 3.48
CA PRO A 305 -0.42 -18.00 4.02
C PRO A 305 0.25 -18.98 3.05
N ARG A 306 0.79 -20.06 3.62
CA ARG A 306 1.28 -21.24 2.91
C ARG A 306 0.18 -22.30 2.92
N HIS A 307 0.02 -23.02 1.81
CA HIS A 307 -0.99 -24.07 1.68
C HIS A 307 -0.30 -25.37 1.27
N PHE A 308 0.21 -26.08 2.27
CA PHE A 308 0.77 -27.42 2.12
C PHE A 308 -0.13 -28.43 2.83
N GLU A 309 -0.34 -29.60 2.22
CA GLU A 309 -1.05 -30.72 2.85
C GLU A 309 -0.03 -31.76 3.31
N GLY A 310 0.09 -31.93 4.64
CA GLY A 310 0.93 -32.94 5.27
C GLY A 310 2.16 -32.43 6.04
N GLY A 311 2.47 -31.12 6.05
CA GLY A 311 3.72 -30.53 6.57
C GLY A 311 4.31 -29.43 5.66
N ASP A 312 5.59 -29.10 5.78
CA ASP A 312 6.21 -27.89 5.16
C ASP A 312 6.92 -28.19 3.80
N TRP A 313 7.33 -27.14 3.08
CA TRP A 313 7.83 -27.24 1.68
C TRP A 313 9.06 -28.15 1.46
N ASN A 314 9.85 -28.37 2.50
CA ASN A 314 11.09 -29.16 2.48
C ASN A 314 10.90 -30.61 2.97
N GLU A 315 9.66 -31.00 3.30
CA GLU A 315 9.33 -32.32 3.86
C GLU A 315 8.80 -33.29 2.78
N GLY A 316 9.09 -33.03 1.51
CA GLY A 316 8.83 -33.97 0.41
C GLY A 316 7.37 -34.08 -0.05
N GLN A 317 6.58 -33.01 0.06
CA GLN A 317 5.13 -33.06 -0.09
C GLN A 317 4.58 -32.48 -1.40
N SER A 318 3.33 -32.87 -1.70
CA SER A 318 2.54 -32.31 -2.79
C SER A 318 1.57 -31.24 -2.30
N ILE A 319 1.46 -30.13 -3.05
CA ILE A 319 0.38 -29.16 -2.90
C ILE A 319 -0.97 -29.88 -3.07
N SER A 320 -1.98 -29.51 -2.28
CA SER A 320 -3.33 -30.07 -2.33
C SER A 320 -3.82 -30.25 -3.78
N ARG A 321 -4.04 -31.51 -4.20
CA ARG A 321 -4.60 -31.82 -5.54
C ARG A 321 -6.08 -31.53 -5.64
N HIS A 322 -6.73 -31.23 -4.51
CA HIS A 322 -8.14 -30.89 -4.42
C HIS A 322 -8.31 -29.37 -4.55
N PHE A 323 -9.30 -28.96 -5.34
CA PHE A 323 -9.77 -27.59 -5.36
C PHE A 323 -10.40 -27.30 -3.99
N ILE A 324 -9.64 -26.68 -3.09
CA ILE A 324 -10.20 -26.09 -1.88
C ILE A 324 -10.88 -24.80 -2.36
N SER A 325 -12.21 -24.79 -2.37
CA SER A 325 -12.98 -23.55 -2.53
C SER A 325 -12.40 -22.51 -1.57
N PRO A 326 -12.17 -21.25 -1.99
CA PRO A 326 -11.61 -20.27 -1.09
C PRO A 326 -12.50 -20.17 0.15
N THR A 327 -12.03 -20.66 1.29
CA THR A 327 -12.80 -20.64 2.53
C THR A 327 -13.01 -19.18 2.94
N SER A 328 -14.18 -18.88 3.48
CA SER A 328 -14.69 -17.53 3.78
C SER A 328 -13.92 -16.75 4.84
N THR A 329 -12.77 -17.26 5.32
CA THR A 329 -12.11 -16.72 6.50
C THR A 329 -10.58 -16.73 6.35
N MET A 330 -10.01 -15.73 5.69
CA MET A 330 -8.64 -15.29 6.00
C MET A 330 -8.74 -14.30 7.17
N ARG A 331 -8.62 -14.79 8.40
CA ARG A 331 -8.27 -13.91 9.53
C ARG A 331 -6.76 -13.81 9.56
N THR A 332 -6.21 -12.76 8.95
CA THR A 332 -4.81 -12.40 9.14
C THR A 332 -4.70 -11.72 10.50
N ALA A 333 -4.35 -12.49 11.53
CA ALA A 333 -4.01 -11.94 12.84
C ALA A 333 -2.55 -11.48 12.81
N LEU A 334 -2.32 -10.18 12.72
CA LEU A 334 -1.42 -9.47 13.63
C LEU A 334 -1.79 -7.97 13.58
N SER A 335 -2.31 -7.48 14.69
CA SER A 335 -2.63 -6.08 14.92
C SER A 335 -1.33 -5.31 15.14
N LEU A 336 -0.98 -4.44 14.19
CA LEU A 336 -0.64 -3.04 14.44
C LEU A 336 -0.32 -2.38 13.09
N LEU A 337 -0.88 -1.18 12.91
CA LEU A 337 -0.79 -0.26 11.78
C LEU A 337 -1.95 -0.34 10.78
N SER A 338 -2.77 0.71 10.85
CA SER A 338 -3.84 1.07 9.93
C SER A 338 -3.29 1.26 8.51
N PHE A 339 -3.36 0.22 7.66
CA PHE A 339 -2.97 0.33 6.26
C PHE A 339 -4.03 -0.33 5.36
N LEU A 340 -4.81 0.49 4.67
CA LEU A 340 -5.84 0.04 3.73
C LEU A 340 -5.29 -0.10 2.29
N ALA A 341 -5.79 -1.15 1.63
CA ALA A 341 -6.12 -1.21 0.20
C ALA A 341 -4.98 -1.12 -0.85
N VAL A 342 -4.04 -2.08 -0.85
CA VAL A 342 -3.35 -2.49 -2.10
C VAL A 342 -3.27 -4.01 -2.27
N SER A 343 -3.22 -4.78 -1.18
CA SER A 343 -3.02 -6.23 -1.21
C SER A 343 -4.14 -7.02 -1.93
N VAL A 344 -5.36 -6.48 -1.94
CA VAL A 344 -6.57 -7.21 -2.37
C VAL A 344 -6.68 -7.38 -3.89
N LEU A 345 -6.10 -6.49 -4.69
CA LEU A 345 -6.27 -6.52 -6.15
C LEU A 345 -5.30 -7.44 -6.89
N ILE A 346 -4.22 -7.90 -6.25
CA ILE A 346 -3.09 -8.56 -6.95
C ILE A 346 -2.83 -10.00 -6.46
N LEU A 347 -3.30 -10.41 -5.28
CA LEU A 347 -2.87 -11.66 -4.63
C LEU A 347 -3.60 -12.94 -5.07
N ALA A 348 -4.67 -12.87 -5.87
CA ALA A 348 -5.49 -14.03 -6.22
C ALA A 348 -4.76 -15.19 -6.95
N PRO A 349 -3.81 -14.96 -7.88
CA PRO A 349 -3.18 -16.07 -8.59
C PRO A 349 -1.91 -16.61 -7.88
N MET A 350 -1.40 -15.91 -6.87
CA MET A 350 -0.02 -16.14 -6.38
C MET A 350 0.10 -17.23 -5.33
N ALA A 351 -0.99 -17.63 -4.66
CA ALA A 351 -0.96 -18.64 -3.60
C ALA A 351 -0.82 -20.09 -4.12
N MET A 352 -0.68 -20.30 -5.43
CA MET A 352 -0.82 -21.62 -6.08
C MET A 352 0.40 -22.05 -6.92
N ALA A 353 1.50 -21.28 -6.90
CA ALA A 353 2.57 -21.38 -7.90
C ALA A 353 3.97 -21.72 -7.36
N ASP A 354 4.10 -22.28 -6.15
CA ASP A 354 5.39 -22.80 -5.66
C ASP A 354 5.34 -24.33 -5.58
N GLY A 355 5.79 -25.00 -6.65
CA GLY A 355 5.95 -26.45 -6.67
C GLY A 355 6.51 -26.92 -8.00
N TYR A 356 7.81 -27.19 -7.99
CA TYR A 356 8.53 -27.95 -9.01
C TYR A 356 7.98 -29.38 -9.09
N SER A 357 7.86 -29.86 -10.32
CA SER A 357 8.18 -31.22 -10.72
C SER A 357 9.30 -31.14 -11.74
#